data_AF-D5QCF1-F1
#
_entry.id   AF-D5QCF1-F1
#
_cell.length_a   1.000
_cell.length_b   1.000
_cell.length_c   1.000
_cell.angle_alpha   90.00
_cell.angle_beta   90.00
_cell.angle_gamma   90.00
#
_symmetry.space_group_name_H-M   'P 1'
#
loop_
_entity.id
_entity.type
_entity.pdbx_description
1 polymer ?
#
loop_
_entity_poly.entity_id
_entity_poly.type
_entity_poly.pdbx_seq_one_letter_code
_entity_poly.pdbx_strand_id
1 'polypeptide(L)'
;MLYRLAVMPVSCRTALPVCVVLASSMFWLGGCTLVGQKTFNRHAGDPPRVVIPPPPPVEVRHVPPLLEIRAGTPPQQWQPDLKTAVAEALARKPNVLFTIVTAIPDALSPDEQASLLSRLVATDAQSVAAEVVHDGAAPAQMEMTGMTDPGVDVPMIRLYVR
;
A
#
# COMPACT_ATOMS: atom_id res chain seq x y z
N MET A 1 93.35 31.56 -21.66
CA MET A 1 92.82 32.15 -22.90
C MET A 1 91.30 32.06 -22.87
N LEU A 2 90.63 33.21 -22.98
CA LEU A 2 89.17 33.40 -22.98
C LEU A 2 88.51 33.05 -24.33
N TYR A 3 87.16 33.11 -24.34
CA TYR A 3 86.18 33.24 -25.45
C TYR A 3 85.45 31.94 -25.85
N ARG A 4 84.14 31.88 -26.14
CA ARG A 4 82.94 32.73 -25.94
C ARG A 4 81.73 31.89 -26.43
N LEU A 5 80.54 32.05 -25.83
CA LEU A 5 79.26 31.51 -26.31
C LEU A 5 78.84 32.08 -27.69
N ALA A 6 78.13 31.28 -28.50
CA ALA A 6 77.29 31.77 -29.59
C ALA A 6 75.97 30.97 -29.68
N VAL A 7 74.86 31.66 -29.43
CA VAL A 7 73.48 31.25 -29.69
C VAL A 7 73.11 31.75 -31.10
N MET A 8 72.36 30.96 -31.89
CA MET A 8 71.65 31.45 -33.09
C MET A 8 70.18 31.01 -33.07
N PRO A 9 69.23 31.91 -33.41
CA PRO A 9 67.80 31.58 -33.47
C PRO A 9 67.28 31.31 -34.90
N VAL A 10 66.30 30.40 -34.96
CA VAL A 10 65.06 30.32 -35.77
C VAL A 10 65.02 30.95 -37.17
N SER A 11 64.59 30.16 -38.17
CA SER A 11 63.73 30.66 -39.25
C SER A 11 62.83 29.55 -39.82
N CYS A 12 61.54 29.61 -39.50
CA CYS A 12 60.46 28.80 -40.07
C CYS A 12 59.45 29.76 -40.70
N ARG A 13 59.50 29.95 -42.03
CA ARG A 13 58.51 30.70 -42.79
C ARG A 13 58.41 30.09 -44.19
N THR A 14 57.26 29.48 -44.50
CA THR A 14 56.56 29.44 -45.81
C THR A 14 55.79 28.12 -46.04
N ALA A 15 54.77 27.82 -45.23
CA ALA A 15 53.88 26.68 -45.50
C ALA A 15 52.41 26.93 -45.11
N LEU A 16 51.97 28.19 -44.98
CA LEU A 16 50.67 28.51 -44.37
C LEU A 16 49.48 28.76 -45.32
N PRO A 17 49.58 29.20 -46.59
CA PRO A 17 48.38 29.65 -47.29
C PRO A 17 47.59 28.53 -48.00
N VAL A 18 48.17 27.35 -48.25
CA VAL A 18 47.50 26.29 -49.04
C VAL A 18 46.60 25.38 -48.20
N CYS A 19 46.97 25.10 -46.94
CA CYS A 19 46.18 24.21 -46.08
C CYS A 19 44.86 24.85 -45.59
N VAL A 20 44.78 26.19 -45.54
CA VAL A 20 43.60 26.89 -45.01
C VAL A 20 42.40 26.79 -45.97
N VAL A 21 42.64 26.81 -47.29
CA VAL A 21 41.56 26.83 -48.30
C VAL A 21 40.85 25.47 -48.43
N LEU A 22 41.58 24.36 -48.31
CA LEU A 22 41.01 23.01 -48.38
C LEU A 22 40.26 22.59 -47.11
N ALA A 23 40.66 23.10 -45.94
CA ALA A 23 39.97 22.80 -44.68
C ALA A 23 38.60 23.50 -44.58
N SER A 24 38.44 24.67 -45.21
CA SER A 24 37.19 25.43 -45.19
C SER A 24 36.05 24.81 -46.00
N SER A 25 36.31 23.98 -47.01
CA SER A 25 35.26 23.41 -47.87
C SER A 25 34.58 22.16 -47.27
N MET A 26 35.23 21.39 -46.40
CA MET A 26 34.63 20.21 -45.76
C MET A 26 33.67 20.56 -44.60
N PHE A 27 33.80 21.74 -43.99
CA PHE A 27 32.91 22.15 -42.89
C PHE A 27 31.48 22.47 -43.35
N TRP A 28 31.28 22.79 -44.64
CA TRP A 28 29.97 23.13 -45.20
C TRP A 28 29.09 21.91 -45.51
N LEU A 29 29.64 20.70 -45.52
CA LEU A 29 28.89 19.45 -45.80
C LEU A 29 28.30 18.79 -44.53
N GLY A 30 28.62 19.29 -43.33
CA GLY A 30 28.10 18.76 -42.07
C GLY A 30 26.68 19.23 -41.70
N GLY A 31 26.06 20.09 -42.51
CA GLY A 31 24.74 20.70 -42.23
C GLY A 31 23.52 19.92 -42.72
N CYS A 32 23.69 18.80 -43.42
CA CYS A 32 22.58 18.03 -43.98
C CYS A 32 22.13 16.92 -43.01
N THR A 33 21.30 17.24 -42.02
CA THR A 33 20.46 16.21 -41.41
C THR A 33 19.42 15.79 -42.45
N LEU A 34 19.48 14.56 -42.98
CA LEU A 34 18.46 14.01 -43.87
C LEU A 34 17.08 14.18 -43.20
N VAL A 35 16.13 14.74 -43.95
CA VAL A 35 14.74 14.90 -43.52
C VAL A 35 14.17 13.51 -43.24
N GLY A 36 14.15 13.13 -41.96
CA GLY A 36 13.63 11.85 -41.50
C GLY A 36 12.23 11.97 -40.92
N GLN A 37 11.59 10.83 -40.66
CA GLN A 37 10.27 10.74 -40.02
C GLN A 37 10.18 11.54 -38.70
N LYS A 38 11.28 11.61 -37.94
CA LYS A 38 11.38 12.39 -36.70
C LYS A 38 11.38 13.91 -36.90
N THR A 39 11.61 14.39 -38.13
CA THR A 39 11.51 15.81 -38.50
C THR A 39 10.05 16.26 -38.55
N PHE A 40 9.15 15.38 -38.99
CA PHE A 40 7.72 15.68 -39.12
C PHE A 40 6.92 15.30 -37.88
N ASN A 41 7.30 14.20 -37.23
CA ASN A 41 6.71 13.77 -35.98
C ASN A 41 7.82 13.29 -35.04
N ARG A 42 8.07 14.05 -33.97
CA ARG A 42 9.12 13.76 -32.98
C ARG A 42 9.02 12.36 -32.37
N HIS A 43 7.81 11.81 -32.33
CA HIS A 43 7.49 10.51 -31.78
C HIS A 43 7.37 9.40 -32.83
N ALA A 44 7.80 9.66 -34.08
CA ALA A 44 7.79 8.65 -35.12
C ALA A 44 8.71 7.46 -34.74
N GLY A 45 8.10 6.29 -34.60
CA GLY A 45 8.76 5.05 -34.17
C GLY A 45 8.77 4.83 -32.65
N ASP A 46 8.19 5.73 -31.84
CA ASP A 46 8.00 5.47 -30.42
C ASP A 46 6.92 4.38 -30.25
N PRO A 47 7.14 3.37 -29.38
CA PRO A 47 6.14 2.34 -29.13
C PRO A 47 4.87 2.96 -28.50
N PRO A 48 3.68 2.42 -28.81
CA PRO A 48 2.44 2.95 -28.25
C PRO A 48 2.46 2.84 -26.73
N ARG A 49 2.21 3.96 -26.05
CA ARG A 49 2.06 3.99 -24.59
C ARG A 49 0.64 3.55 -24.24
N VAL A 50 0.50 2.39 -23.63
CA VAL A 50 -0.78 1.95 -23.06
C VAL A 50 -1.01 2.75 -21.78
N VAL A 51 -1.96 3.69 -21.81
CA VAL A 51 -2.43 4.37 -20.61
C VAL A 51 -3.43 3.44 -19.92
N ILE A 52 -2.99 2.75 -18.87
CA ILE A 52 -3.89 2.00 -17.98
C ILE A 52 -4.45 3.04 -17.01
N PRO A 53 -5.77 3.33 -17.02
CA PRO A 53 -6.35 4.22 -16.04
C PRO A 53 -6.11 3.63 -14.63
N PRO A 54 -5.86 4.48 -13.61
CA PRO A 54 -5.76 3.98 -12.25
C PRO A 54 -7.03 3.21 -11.89
N PRO A 55 -6.92 2.09 -11.15
CA PRO A 55 -8.10 1.38 -10.68
C PRO A 55 -9.01 2.36 -9.94
N PRO A 56 -10.34 2.25 -10.10
CA PRO A 56 -11.27 3.08 -9.35
C PRO A 56 -10.99 2.92 -7.85
N PRO A 57 -11.10 3.99 -7.05
CA PRO A 57 -10.97 3.88 -5.60
C PRO A 57 -11.96 2.82 -5.09
N VAL A 58 -11.43 1.77 -4.45
CA VAL A 58 -12.28 0.80 -3.78
C VAL A 58 -12.77 1.48 -2.50
N GLU A 59 -14.04 1.89 -2.49
CA GLU A 59 -14.70 2.25 -1.24
C GLU A 59 -14.79 0.98 -0.39
N VAL A 60 -13.95 0.88 0.63
CA VAL A 60 -14.05 -0.19 1.63
C VAL A 60 -15.37 0.03 2.35
N ARG A 61 -16.38 -0.78 2.03
CA ARG A 61 -17.65 -0.74 2.74
C ARG A 61 -17.40 -1.22 4.17
N HIS A 62 -17.23 -0.29 5.10
CA HIS A 62 -17.20 -0.57 6.52
C HIS A 62 -18.59 -1.05 6.95
N VAL A 63 -18.77 -2.37 7.05
CA VAL A 63 -20.00 -2.93 7.61
C VAL A 63 -19.93 -2.68 9.12
N PRO A 64 -20.88 -1.92 9.71
CA PRO A 64 -20.88 -1.71 11.14
C PRO A 64 -21.16 -3.05 11.86
N PRO A 65 -20.53 -3.30 13.02
CA PRO A 65 -20.86 -4.45 13.83
C PRO A 65 -22.31 -4.35 14.33
N LEU A 66 -22.93 -5.52 14.53
CA LEU A 66 -24.23 -5.65 15.16
C LEU A 66 -24.19 -5.16 16.62
N LEU A 67 -23.10 -5.47 17.32
CA LEU A 67 -22.85 -5.04 18.69
C LEU A 67 -21.35 -4.90 18.95
N GLU A 68 -20.96 -3.90 19.74
CA GLU A 68 -19.60 -3.75 20.26
C GLU A 68 -19.60 -3.77 21.78
N ILE A 69 -18.74 -4.60 22.37
CA ILE A 69 -18.60 -4.75 23.81
C ILE A 69 -17.14 -4.49 24.17
N ARG A 70 -16.89 -3.59 25.12
CA ARG A 70 -15.53 -3.41 25.64
C ARG A 70 -15.14 -4.65 26.46
N ALA A 71 -13.95 -5.19 26.23
CA ALA A 71 -13.47 -6.33 27.01
C ALA A 71 -13.42 -6.01 28.52
N GLY A 72 -13.77 -6.98 29.36
CA GLY A 72 -13.88 -6.83 30.80
C GLY A 72 -15.18 -6.18 31.29
N THR A 73 -16.10 -5.82 30.39
CA THR A 73 -17.42 -5.29 30.78
C THR A 73 -18.26 -6.40 31.43
N PRO A 74 -18.86 -6.18 32.61
CA PRO A 74 -19.70 -7.18 33.28
C PRO A 74 -20.89 -7.62 32.42
N PRO A 75 -21.25 -8.93 32.41
CA PRO A 75 -22.35 -9.47 31.59
C PRO A 75 -23.68 -8.72 31.71
N GLN A 76 -24.01 -8.26 32.91
CA GLN A 76 -25.27 -7.57 33.19
C GLN A 76 -25.44 -6.28 32.39
N GLN A 77 -24.34 -5.69 31.89
CA GLN A 77 -24.38 -4.45 31.14
C GLN A 77 -24.57 -4.66 29.63
N TRP A 78 -24.20 -5.81 29.08
CA TRP A 78 -24.25 -6.07 27.63
C TRP A 78 -25.21 -7.19 27.21
N GLN A 79 -25.55 -8.13 28.11
CA GLN A 79 -26.46 -9.25 27.82
C GLN A 79 -27.84 -8.81 27.29
N PRO A 80 -28.51 -7.77 27.84
CA PRO A 80 -29.83 -7.37 27.35
C PRO A 80 -29.82 -6.90 25.88
N ASP A 81 -28.78 -6.16 25.49
CA ASP A 81 -28.62 -5.65 24.14
C ASP A 81 -28.23 -6.77 23.17
N LEU A 82 -27.35 -7.68 23.61
CA LEU A 82 -26.98 -8.86 22.84
C LEU A 82 -28.19 -9.73 22.52
N LYS A 83 -29.03 -10.01 23.52
CA LYS A 83 -30.24 -10.81 23.36
C LYS A 83 -31.19 -10.23 22.31
N THR A 84 -31.43 -8.92 22.39
CA THR A 84 -32.25 -8.20 21.41
C THR A 84 -31.65 -8.34 20.01
N ALA A 85 -30.34 -8.11 19.88
CA ALA A 85 -29.64 -8.14 18.61
C ALA A 85 -29.64 -9.54 17.96
N VAL A 86 -29.44 -10.60 18.74
CA VAL A 86 -29.48 -12.00 18.29
C VAL A 86 -30.89 -12.37 17.84
N ALA A 87 -31.90 -12.05 18.65
CA ALA A 87 -33.30 -12.32 18.32
C ALA A 87 -33.72 -11.66 17.01
N GLU A 88 -33.34 -10.38 16.81
CA GLU A 88 -33.61 -9.67 15.56
C GLU A 88 -32.85 -10.26 14.36
N ALA A 89 -31.58 -10.64 14.54
CA ALA A 89 -30.77 -11.24 13.48
C ALA A 89 -31.38 -12.58 13.01
N LEU A 90 -31.78 -13.43 13.95
CA LEU A 90 -32.42 -14.72 13.67
C LEU A 90 -33.82 -14.55 13.05
N ALA A 91 -34.59 -13.56 13.52
CA ALA A 91 -35.89 -13.24 12.94
C ALA A 91 -35.78 -12.80 11.47
N ARG A 92 -34.71 -12.06 11.12
CA ARG A 92 -34.43 -11.65 9.73
C ARG A 92 -33.91 -12.82 8.89
N LYS A 93 -33.00 -13.64 9.42
CA LYS A 93 -32.40 -14.79 8.72
C LYS A 93 -32.12 -15.91 9.73
N PRO A 94 -32.93 -16.99 9.75
CA PRO A 94 -32.77 -18.07 10.73
C PRO A 94 -31.40 -18.78 10.66
N ASN A 95 -30.82 -18.88 9.46
CA ASN A 95 -29.51 -19.49 9.21
C ASN A 95 -28.40 -18.44 9.05
N VAL A 96 -28.49 -17.31 9.78
CA VAL A 96 -27.43 -16.29 9.80
C VAL A 96 -26.19 -16.84 10.47
N LEU A 97 -25.00 -16.43 10.02
CA LEU A 97 -23.77 -16.74 10.73
C LEU A 97 -23.34 -15.53 11.56
N PHE A 98 -23.04 -15.78 12.83
CA PHE A 98 -22.48 -14.81 13.75
C PHE A 98 -20.95 -14.92 13.78
N THR A 99 -20.27 -13.82 13.51
CA THR A 99 -18.81 -13.73 13.58
C THR A 99 -18.42 -12.84 14.74
N ILE A 100 -17.77 -13.40 15.75
CA ILE A 100 -17.22 -12.68 16.90
C ILE A 100 -15.76 -12.35 16.59
N VAL A 101 -15.45 -11.06 16.60
CA VAL A 101 -14.11 -10.53 16.35
C VAL A 101 -13.59 -9.91 17.64
N THR A 102 -12.51 -10.46 18.17
CA THR A 102 -11.74 -9.83 19.25
C THR A 102 -10.73 -8.88 18.62
N ALA A 103 -10.91 -7.57 18.81
CA ALA A 103 -10.02 -6.54 18.31
C ALA A 103 -9.18 -5.98 19.46
N ILE A 104 -7.86 -5.91 19.29
CA ILE A 104 -6.94 -5.28 20.24
C ILE A 104 -6.16 -4.14 19.57
N PRO A 105 -5.68 -3.14 20.34
CA PRO A 105 -4.80 -2.10 19.80
C PRO A 105 -3.49 -2.70 19.25
N ASP A 106 -2.92 -2.07 18.23
CA ASP A 106 -1.66 -2.47 17.61
C ASP A 106 -0.39 -1.91 18.31
N ALA A 107 -0.58 -1.22 19.44
CA ALA A 107 0.48 -0.55 20.19
C ALA A 107 1.40 -1.49 21.02
N LEU A 108 1.00 -2.75 21.22
CA LEU A 108 1.74 -3.73 22.04
C LEU A 108 2.82 -4.46 21.22
N SER A 109 3.78 -5.11 21.88
CA SER A 109 4.73 -6.00 21.19
C SER A 109 4.03 -7.27 20.65
N PRO A 110 4.57 -7.95 19.62
CA PRO A 110 3.92 -9.14 19.04
C PRO A 110 3.59 -10.25 20.05
N ASP A 111 4.47 -10.51 21.02
CA ASP A 111 4.27 -11.55 22.05
C ASP A 111 3.16 -11.15 23.05
N GLU A 112 3.10 -9.87 23.41
CA GLU A 112 2.04 -9.31 24.26
C GLU A 112 0.69 -9.33 23.54
N GLN A 113 0.68 -8.99 22.25
CA GLN A 113 -0.51 -9.06 21.39
C GLN A 113 -1.05 -10.49 21.34
N ALA A 114 -0.19 -11.47 21.04
CA ALA A 114 -0.58 -12.88 20.96
C ALA A 114 -1.13 -13.40 22.31
N SER A 115 -0.47 -13.05 23.41
CA SER A 115 -0.89 -13.44 24.76
C SER A 115 -2.23 -12.80 25.15
N LEU A 116 -2.40 -11.51 24.85
CA LEU A 116 -3.63 -10.77 25.13
C LEU A 116 -4.81 -11.30 24.31
N LEU A 117 -4.63 -11.48 23.00
CA LEU A 117 -5.64 -12.06 22.11
C LEU A 117 -6.06 -13.45 22.58
N SER A 118 -5.10 -14.33 22.86
CA SER A 118 -5.38 -15.70 23.31
C SER A 118 -6.22 -15.70 24.59
N ARG A 119 -5.87 -14.83 25.56
CA ARG A 119 -6.62 -14.67 26.80
C ARG A 119 -8.05 -14.18 26.54
N LEU A 120 -8.21 -13.10 25.78
CA LEU A 120 -9.52 -12.49 25.50
C LEU A 120 -10.45 -13.40 24.70
N VAL A 121 -9.89 -14.17 23.76
CA VAL A 121 -10.66 -15.19 23.02
C VAL A 121 -11.14 -16.29 23.98
N ALA A 122 -10.28 -16.76 24.88
CA ALA A 122 -10.62 -17.79 25.85
C ALA A 122 -11.59 -17.33 26.96
N THR A 123 -11.68 -16.03 27.23
CA THR A 123 -12.54 -15.45 28.27
C THR A 123 -13.74 -14.73 27.68
N ASP A 124 -13.53 -13.50 27.22
CA ASP A 124 -14.59 -12.55 26.89
C ASP A 124 -15.33 -12.99 25.62
N ALA A 125 -14.62 -13.33 24.55
CA ALA A 125 -15.24 -13.79 23.31
C ALA A 125 -16.03 -15.09 23.50
N GLN A 126 -15.47 -16.03 24.28
CA GLN A 126 -16.14 -17.28 24.62
C GLN A 126 -17.42 -17.04 25.44
N SER A 127 -17.41 -16.07 26.36
CA SER A 127 -18.58 -15.71 27.15
C SER A 127 -19.70 -15.13 26.28
N VAL A 128 -19.36 -14.27 25.32
CA VAL A 128 -20.30 -13.72 24.35
C VAL A 128 -20.83 -14.83 23.43
N ALA A 129 -19.97 -15.73 22.95
CA ALA A 129 -20.38 -16.87 22.13
C ALA A 129 -21.37 -17.80 22.85
N ALA A 130 -21.11 -18.08 24.12
CA ALA A 130 -22.00 -18.90 24.95
C ALA A 130 -23.38 -18.24 25.09
N GLU A 131 -23.42 -16.91 25.26
CA GLU A 131 -24.68 -16.17 25.36
C GLU A 131 -25.43 -16.14 24.03
N VAL A 132 -24.75 -15.96 22.89
CA VAL A 132 -25.39 -16.01 21.56
C VAL A 132 -26.06 -17.38 21.32
N VAL A 133 -25.41 -18.46 21.76
CA VAL A 133 -26.00 -19.81 21.71
C VAL A 133 -27.17 -19.94 22.69
N HIS A 134 -27.04 -19.38 23.89
CA HIS A 134 -28.13 -19.34 24.88
C HIS A 134 -29.37 -18.62 24.34
N ASP A 135 -29.16 -17.54 23.58
CA ASP A 135 -30.21 -16.74 22.94
C ASP A 135 -30.83 -17.40 21.68
N GLY A 136 -30.35 -18.59 21.29
CA GLY A 136 -31.01 -19.46 20.32
C GLY A 136 -30.25 -19.70 19.01
N ALA A 137 -29.04 -19.16 18.85
CA ALA A 137 -28.20 -19.51 17.71
C ALA A 137 -27.65 -20.94 17.84
N ALA A 138 -27.53 -21.68 16.73
CA ALA A 138 -26.87 -22.98 16.75
C ALA A 138 -25.34 -22.81 16.88
N PRO A 139 -24.62 -23.72 17.55
CA PRO A 139 -23.14 -23.66 17.62
C PRO A 139 -22.46 -23.67 16.24
N ALA A 140 -23.08 -24.33 15.25
CA ALA A 140 -22.60 -24.35 13.86
C ALA A 140 -22.73 -22.98 13.15
N GLN A 141 -23.46 -22.04 13.73
CA GLN A 141 -23.63 -20.67 13.21
C GLN A 141 -22.60 -19.68 13.78
N MET A 142 -21.59 -20.18 14.51
CA MET A 142 -20.61 -19.35 15.20
C MET A 142 -19.23 -19.41 14.54
N GLU A 143 -18.64 -18.25 14.33
CA GLU A 143 -17.21 -18.09 14.04
C GLU A 143 -16.58 -17.13 15.06
N MET A 144 -15.35 -17.44 15.47
CA MET A 144 -14.57 -16.58 16.35
C MET A 144 -13.22 -16.30 15.71
N THR A 145 -12.80 -15.04 15.75
CA THR A 145 -11.50 -14.62 15.26
C THR A 145 -10.92 -13.52 16.14
N GLY A 146 -9.59 -13.40 16.14
CA GLY A 146 -8.86 -12.35 16.84
C GLY A 146 -8.02 -11.56 15.85
N MET A 147 -7.98 -10.24 15.99
CA MET A 147 -7.16 -9.36 15.17
C MET A 147 -6.61 -8.18 15.96
N THR A 148 -5.50 -7.63 15.46
CA THR A 148 -5.06 -6.28 15.82
C THR A 148 -5.78 -5.28 14.94
N ASP A 149 -6.21 -4.15 15.52
CA ASP A 149 -6.88 -3.07 14.82
C ASP A 149 -6.26 -1.73 15.24
N PRO A 150 -5.63 -0.97 14.32
CA PRO A 150 -5.09 0.36 14.63
C PRO A 150 -6.19 1.37 14.95
N GLY A 151 -7.46 1.07 14.64
CA GLY A 151 -8.61 1.92 14.93
C GLY A 151 -9.22 1.73 16.32
N VAL A 152 -8.68 0.84 17.16
CA VAL A 152 -9.17 0.65 18.54
C VAL A 152 -8.12 1.04 19.56
N ASP A 153 -8.51 1.87 20.53
CA ASP A 153 -7.65 2.27 21.64
C ASP A 153 -7.71 1.29 22.83
N VAL A 154 -8.76 0.48 22.89
CA VAL A 154 -9.00 -0.51 23.95
C VAL A 154 -9.44 -1.84 23.34
N PRO A 155 -9.21 -2.98 24.02
CA PRO A 155 -9.72 -4.26 23.54
C PRO A 155 -11.24 -4.29 23.47
N MET A 156 -11.77 -4.74 22.32
CA MET A 156 -13.20 -4.79 22.03
C MET A 156 -13.58 -6.18 21.50
N ILE A 157 -14.79 -6.61 21.83
CA ILE A 157 -15.47 -7.76 21.22
C ILE A 157 -16.54 -7.20 20.29
N ARG A 158 -16.42 -7.48 18.99
CA ARG A 158 -17.36 -7.04 17.96
C ARG A 158 -18.13 -8.23 17.43
N LEU A 159 -19.45 -8.12 17.38
CA LEU A 159 -20.33 -9.12 16.81
C LEU A 159 -20.76 -8.68 15.41
N TYR A 160 -20.55 -9.53 14.41
CA TYR A 160 -21.01 -9.32 13.04
C TYR A 160 -21.98 -10.43 12.63
N VAL A 161 -22.77 -10.15 11.60
CA VAL A 161 -23.72 -11.11 11.01
C VAL A 161 -23.58 -11.17 9.50
N ARG A 162 -23.67 -12.38 8.91
CA ARG A 162 -23.60 -12.61 7.46
C ARG A 162 -24.63 -13.61 6.92
#